data_AF-A0A367RZ43-F1
#
_entry.id   AF-A0A367RZ43-F1
#
_cell.length_a   1.000
_cell.length_b   1.000
_cell.length_c   1.000
_cell.angle_alpha   90.00
_cell.angle_beta   90.00
_cell.angle_gamma   90.00
#
_symmetry.space_group_name_H-M   'P 1'
#
loop_
_entity.id
_entity.type
_entity.pdbx_description
1 polymer ?
#
loop_
_entity_poly.entity_id
_entity_poly.type
_entity_poly.pdbx_seq_one_letter_code
_entity_poly.pdbx_strand_id
1 'polypeptide(L)' 'MVSLFPWIAWNAAVSMWCYDLRNQLFADVFDDNRQEFVQFTNSKEITVETAWRWQFERMLQYFKS' A
#
# COMPACT_ATOMS: atom_id res chain seq x y z
N MET A 1 12.62 4.07 -18.13
CA MET A 1 12.99 3.55 -16.80
C MET A 1 12.54 2.10 -16.77
N VAL A 2 13.48 1.15 -16.76
CA VAL A 2 13.19 -0.26 -17.01
C VAL A 2 12.84 -0.91 -15.66
N SER A 3 11.62 -1.44 -15.56
CA SER A 3 11.09 -2.12 -14.38
C SER A 3 11.80 -3.47 -14.17
N LEU A 4 12.85 -3.46 -13.35
CA LEU A 4 13.40 -4.68 -12.79
C LEU A 4 12.68 -4.92 -11.45
N PHE A 5 11.72 -5.86 -11.50
CA PHE A 5 11.00 -6.51 -10.42
C PHE A 5 9.77 -5.81 -9.80
N PRO A 6 8.59 -5.92 -10.46
CA PRO A 6 7.29 -5.76 -9.78
C PRO A 6 7.21 -6.56 -8.47
N TRP A 7 7.83 -7.74 -8.43
CA TRP A 7 7.90 -8.61 -7.24
C TRP A 7 8.65 -8.03 -6.04
N ILE A 8 9.72 -7.26 -6.25
CA ILE A 8 10.49 -6.64 -5.15
C ILE A 8 9.74 -5.44 -4.61
N ALA A 9 9.14 -4.63 -5.50
CA ALA A 9 8.30 -3.50 -5.12
C ALA A 9 7.05 -3.96 -4.36
N TRP A 10 6.41 -5.04 -4.82
CA TRP A 10 5.24 -5.63 -4.15
C TRP A 10 5.59 -6.15 -2.74
N ASN A 11 6.67 -6.92 -2.59
CA ASN A 11 7.08 -7.40 -1.25
C ASN A 11 7.43 -6.25 -0.29
N ALA A 12 8.04 -5.17 -0.80
CA ALA A 12 8.36 -3.99 0.01
C ALA A 12 7.08 -3.22 0.40
N ALA A 13 6.16 -3.03 -0.54
CA ALA A 13 4.86 -2.39 -0.29
C ALA A 13 4.01 -3.19 0.71
N VAL A 14 3.95 -4.52 0.56
CA VAL A 14 3.26 -5.42 1.51
C VAL A 14 3.87 -5.31 2.90
N SER A 15 5.21 -5.37 3.00
CA SER A 15 5.89 -5.25 4.28
C SER A 15 5.73 -3.87 4.93
N MET A 16 5.62 -2.81 4.13
CA MET A 16 5.46 -1.44 4.63
C MET A 16 4.01 -1.07 4.98
N TRP A 17 3.02 -1.60 4.26
CA TRP A 17 1.64 -1.07 4.34
C TRP A 17 0.56 -2.12 4.50
N CYS A 18 0.84 -3.42 4.41
CA CYS A 18 -0.21 -4.39 4.66
C CYS A 18 -0.36 -4.66 6.16
N TYR A 19 0.69 -4.50 6.97
CA TYR A 19 0.67 -4.83 8.39
C TYR A 19 0.88 -3.62 9.31
N ASP A 20 0.06 -3.51 10.34
CA ASP A 20 0.21 -2.49 11.37
C ASP A 20 1.29 -2.88 12.41
N LEU A 21 1.54 -2.02 13.40
CA LEU A 21 2.51 -2.28 14.48
C LEU A 21 2.17 -3.52 15.34
N ARG A 22 0.95 -4.04 15.26
CA ARG A 22 0.48 -5.26 15.93
C ARG A 22 0.49 -6.46 15.00
N ASN A 23 1.08 -6.33 13.82
CA ASN A 23 1.12 -7.33 12.78
C ASN A 23 -0.28 -7.74 12.29
N GLN A 24 -1.25 -6.83 12.35
CA GLN A 24 -2.59 -7.03 11.81
C GLN A 24 -2.67 -6.51 10.38
N LEU A 25 -3.32 -7.28 9.50
CA LEU A 25 -3.57 -6.87 8.13
C LEU A 25 -4.48 -5.62 8.15
N PHE A 26 -3.98 -4.48 7.68
CA PHE A 26 -4.73 -3.23 7.61
C PHE A 26 -4.96 -2.73 6.18
N ALA A 27 -4.16 -3.20 5.22
CA ALA A 27 -4.36 -2.96 3.80
C ALA A 27 -3.88 -4.14 2.93
N ASP A 28 -4.28 -4.14 1.66
CA ASP A 28 -3.87 -5.08 0.60
C ASP A 28 -3.44 -4.28 -0.63
N VAL A 29 -2.61 -4.86 -1.50
CA VAL A 29 -2.09 -4.21 -2.72
C VAL A 29 -2.56 -4.98 -3.95
N PHE A 30 -3.31 -4.32 -4.83
CA PHE A 30 -3.84 -4.92 -6.05
C PHE A 30 -3.52 -4.06 -7.29
N ASP A 31 -3.38 -4.71 -8.45
CA ASP A 31 -3.23 -4.06 -9.75
C ASP A 31 -4.56 -4.08 -10.49
N ASP A 32 -5.02 -2.91 -10.92
CA ASP A 32 -6.13 -2.76 -11.86
C ASP A 32 -5.64 -2.04 -13.11
N ASN A 33 -5.61 -2.76 -14.23
CA ASN A 33 -5.28 -2.21 -15.55
C ASN A 33 -4.00 -1.35 -15.58
N ARG A 34 -2.90 -1.83 -14.97
CA ARG A 34 -1.58 -1.16 -14.86
C ARG A 34 -1.52 -0.02 -13.84
N GLN A 35 -2.52 0.10 -12.98
CA GLN A 35 -2.45 0.99 -11.83
C GLN A 35 -2.54 0.19 -10.54
N GLU A 36 -1.52 0.35 -9.70
CA GLU A 36 -1.44 -0.32 -8.41
C GLU A 36 -2.14 0.54 -7.34
N PHE A 37 -2.97 -0.12 -6.53
CA PHE A 37 -3.73 0.48 -5.45
C PHE A 37 -3.46 -0.24 -4.13
N VAL A 38 -3.55 0.52 -3.06
CA VAL A 38 -3.61 0.02 -1.69
C VAL A 38 -5.08 0.08 -1.24
N GLN A 39 -5.71 -1.07 -1.06
CA GLN A 39 -7.04 -1.19 -0.49
C GLN A 39 -6.93 -1.37 1.02
N PHE A 40 -7.52 -0.49 1.79
CA PHE A 40 -7.59 -0.66 3.23
C PHE A 40 -8.74 -1.59 3.61
N THR A 41 -8.64 -2.21 4.79
CA THR A 41 -9.72 -3.06 5.35
C THR A 41 -11.05 -2.32 5.57
N ASN A 42 -11.03 -0.98 5.60
CA ASN A 42 -12.22 -0.13 5.67
C ASN A 42 -12.77 0.28 4.29
N SER A 43 -12.34 -0.40 3.22
CA SER A 43 -12.73 -0.16 1.83
C SER A 43 -12.31 1.20 1.26
N LYS A 44 -11.47 1.97 1.95
CA LYS A 44 -10.78 3.10 1.34
C LYS A 44 -9.70 2.61 0.39
N GLU A 45 -9.39 3.42 -0.61
CA GLU A 45 -8.39 3.10 -1.62
C GLU A 45 -7.49 4.30 -1.85
N ILE A 46 -6.22 4.02 -2.13
CA ILE A 46 -5.24 5.02 -2.50
C ILE A 46 -4.25 4.42 -3.49
N THR A 47 -3.74 5.21 -4.43
CA THR A 47 -2.73 4.71 -5.37
C THR A 47 -1.42 4.40 -4.64
N VAL A 48 -0.70 3.36 -5.08
CA VAL A 48 0.64 3.02 -4.56
C VAL A 48 1.60 4.21 -4.69
N GLU A 49 1.48 5.00 -5.76
CA GLU A 49 2.27 6.23 -5.92
C GLU A 49 2.01 7.23 -4.78
N THR A 50 0.75 7.44 -4.41
CA THR A 50 0.40 8.36 -3.32
C THR A 50 0.81 7.79 -1.97
N ALA A 51 0.63 6.48 -1.76
CA ALA A 51 1.09 5.79 -0.56
C ALA A 51 2.61 5.94 -0.36
N TRP A 52 3.40 5.84 -1.43
CA TRP A 52 4.85 6.05 -1.41
C TRP A 52 5.25 7.46 -0.98
N ARG A 53 4.50 8.47 -1.43
CA ARG A 53 4.70 9.87 -1.03
C ARG A 53 4.26 10.14 0.41
N TRP A 54 3.21 9.47 0.88
CA TRP A 54 2.59 9.73 2.18
C TRP A 54 3.33 9.07 3.34
N GLN A 55 4.10 8.01 3.08
CA GLN A 55 4.78 7.21 4.11
C GLN A 55 3.75 6.59 5.09
N PHE A 56 4.21 5.68 5.96
CA PHE A 56 3.32 4.87 6.80
C PHE A 56 2.39 5.69 7.72
N GLU A 57 2.91 6.74 8.36
CA GLU A 57 2.15 7.50 9.36
C GLU A 57 0.90 8.18 8.78
N ARG A 58 1.00 8.76 7.58
CA ARG A 58 -0.14 9.41 6.92
C ARG A 58 -1.12 8.37 6.37
N MET A 59 -0.64 7.24 5.88
CA MET A 59 -1.49 6.11 5.50
C MET A 59 -2.35 5.65 6.68
N LEU A 60 -1.75 5.53 7.87
CA LEU A 60 -2.47 5.17 9.10
C LEU A 60 -3.49 6.23 9.52
N GLN A 61 -3.16 7.53 9.36
CA GLN A 61 -4.11 8.61 9.63
C GLN A 61 -5.30 8.59 8.65
N TYR A 62 -5.02 8.38 7.35
CA TYR A 62 -6.05 8.29 6.32
C TYR A 62 -6.99 7.10 6.55
N PHE A 63 -6.44 5.96 6.97
CA PHE A 63 -7.21 4.79 7.37
C PHE A 63 -8.14 5.08 8.57
N LYS A 64 -7.66 5.80 9.59
CA LYS A 64 -8.40 6.08 10.83
C LYS A 64 -9.41 7.22 10.73
N SER A 65 -9.23 8.12 9.76
CA SER A 65 -10.16 9.21 9.46
C SER A 65 -11.52 8.69 8.99
#